data_AF-A0A7W0HFM1-F1
#
_entry.id   AF-A0A7W0HFM1-F1
#
_cell.length_a   1.000
_cell.length_b   1.000
_cell.length_c   1.000
_cell.angle_alpha   90.00
_cell.angle_beta   90.00
_cell.angle_gamma   90.00
#
_symmetry.space_group_name_H-M   'P 1'
#
loop_
_entity.id
_entity.type
_entity.pdbx_description
1 polymer ?
#
loop_
_entity_poly.entity_id
_entity_poly.type
_entity_poly.pdbx_seq_one_letter_code
_entity_poly.pdbx_strand_id
1 'polypeptide(L)'
;ISFDRIESESLLIGLDLDGFAVSSGSACSSGTLEPSHVLKAMGLPHARTLSSIRFSLGTNNTDADIERVITALPPLVEKLRSLTTVGGRR
;
A
#
# COMPACT_ATOMS: atom_id res chain seq x y z
N ILE A 1 6.88 -2.41 1.12
CA ILE A 1 6.31 -2.93 2.38
C ILE A 1 4.89 -3.43 2.11
N SER A 2 4.32 -4.33 2.92
CA SER A 2 2.94 -4.81 2.73
C SER A 2 2.17 -4.76 4.05
N PHE A 3 0.87 -4.48 3.97
CA PHE A 3 -0.02 -4.40 5.14
C PHE A 3 -1.11 -5.46 5.05
N ASP A 4 -1.08 -6.46 5.93
CA ASP A 4 -2.09 -7.51 5.92
C ASP A 4 -3.49 -6.95 6.20
N ARG A 5 -4.48 -7.55 5.53
CA ARG A 5 -5.91 -7.19 5.60
C ARG A 5 -6.24 -5.78 5.11
N ILE A 6 -5.43 -5.24 4.19
CA ILE A 6 -5.66 -3.96 3.52
C ILE A 6 -5.39 -4.13 2.03
N GLU A 7 -6.29 -3.64 1.18
CA GLU A 7 -6.07 -3.53 -0.26
C GLU A 7 -5.11 -2.38 -0.58
N SER A 8 -4.11 -2.60 -1.45
CA SER A 8 -3.12 -1.58 -1.78
C SER A 8 -3.73 -0.29 -2.34
N GLU A 9 -4.84 -0.40 -3.08
CA GLU A 9 -5.51 0.74 -3.69
C GLU A 9 -6.16 1.66 -2.66
N SER A 10 -6.82 1.10 -1.64
CA SER A 10 -7.40 1.90 -0.55
C SER A 10 -6.33 2.65 0.24
N LEU A 11 -5.18 2.02 0.46
CA LEU A 11 -4.05 2.66 1.13
C LEU A 11 -3.40 3.74 0.26
N LEU A 12 -3.28 3.51 -1.06
CA LEU A 12 -2.78 4.48 -2.02
C LEU A 12 -3.66 5.74 -2.05
N ILE A 13 -4.98 5.57 -2.16
CA ILE A 13 -5.95 6.68 -2.14
C ILE A 13 -5.89 7.42 -0.80
N GLY A 14 -5.83 6.70 0.32
CA GLY A 14 -5.76 7.32 1.64
C GLY A 14 -4.51 8.19 1.82
N LEU A 15 -3.36 7.70 1.36
CA LEU A 15 -2.09 8.44 1.42
C LEU A 15 -2.08 9.65 0.46
N ASP A 16 -2.68 9.53 -0.71
CA ASP A 16 -2.83 10.65 -1.65
C ASP A 16 -3.68 11.79 -1.06
N LEU A 17 -4.79 11.45 -0.40
CA LEU A 17 -5.63 12.42 0.32
C LEU A 17 -4.89 13.12 1.47
N ASP A 18 -3.96 12.43 2.13
CA ASP A 18 -3.08 12.99 3.16
C ASP A 18 -1.87 13.76 2.57
N GLY A 19 -1.78 13.83 1.24
CA GLY A 19 -0.77 14.59 0.49
C GLY A 19 0.53 13.85 0.23
N PHE A 20 0.55 12.52 0.31
CA PHE A 20 1.73 11.69 0.04
C PHE A 20 1.65 11.03 -1.33
N ALA A 21 2.68 11.23 -2.15
CA ALA A 21 2.84 10.51 -3.41
C ALA A 21 3.51 9.15 -3.16
N VAL A 22 2.76 8.07 -3.41
CA VAL A 22 3.25 6.68 -3.29
C VAL A 22 2.82 5.85 -4.49
N SER A 23 3.38 4.65 -4.61
CA SER A 23 3.06 3.73 -5.70
C SER A 23 2.64 2.38 -5.12
N SER A 24 1.64 1.75 -5.73
CA SER A 24 1.31 0.36 -5.42
C SER A 24 2.37 -0.58 -6.00
N GLY A 25 2.71 -1.63 -5.24
CA GLY A 25 3.52 -2.74 -5.73
C GLY A 25 2.71 -3.83 -6.45
N SER A 26 1.38 -3.74 -6.46
CA SER A 26 0.52 -4.55 -7.32
C SER A 26 0.62 -4.06 -8.78
N ALA A 27 0.41 -4.93 -9.76
CA ALA A 27 0.69 -4.62 -11.17
C ALA A 27 -0.32 -3.62 -11.76
N CYS A 28 -0.26 -2.34 -11.37
CA CYS A 28 -1.11 -1.28 -11.91
C CYS A 28 -0.65 -0.76 -13.29
N SER A 29 -0.18 -1.65 -14.17
CA SER A 29 0.23 -1.27 -15.55
C SER A 29 -0.63 -1.88 -16.67
N SER A 30 -1.66 -2.69 -16.40
CA SER A 30 -2.39 -3.34 -17.51
C SER A 30 -3.91 -3.54 -17.33
N GLY A 31 -4.56 -2.86 -16.38
CA GLY A 31 -6.03 -2.97 -16.20
C GLY A 31 -6.51 -4.34 -15.71
N THR A 32 -5.60 -5.23 -15.32
CA THR A 32 -5.88 -6.56 -14.75
C THR A 32 -5.42 -6.58 -13.30
N LEU A 33 -6.25 -7.13 -12.40
CA LEU A 33 -5.98 -7.35 -10.96
C LEU A 33 -4.88 -8.42 -10.72
N GLU A 34 -3.93 -8.56 -11.63
CA GLU A 34 -2.86 -9.53 -11.51
C GLU A 34 -1.77 -9.00 -10.58
N PRO A 35 -1.28 -9.82 -9.63
CA PRO A 35 -0.19 -9.39 -8.78
C PRO A 35 1.11 -9.23 -9.55
N SER A 36 1.98 -8.35 -9.06
CA SER A 36 3.28 -8.07 -9.65
C SER A 36 4.07 -9.34 -9.93
N HIS A 37 4.49 -9.51 -11.19
CA HIS A 37 5.32 -10.62 -11.62
C HIS A 37 6.64 -10.69 -10.85
N VAL A 38 7.18 -9.54 -10.42
CA VAL A 38 8.38 -9.45 -9.60
C VAL A 38 8.12 -9.97 -8.19
N LEU A 39 7.03 -9.52 -7.53
CA LEU A 39 6.70 -9.99 -6.18
C LEU A 39 6.35 -11.49 -6.14
N LYS A 40 5.71 -12.00 -7.22
CA LYS A 40 5.50 -13.43 -7.43
C LYS A 40 6.83 -14.18 -7.56
N ALA A 41 7.76 -13.69 -8.39
CA ALA A 41 9.08 -14.30 -8.57
C ALA A 41 9.94 -14.28 -7.30
N MET A 42 9.75 -13.28 -6.43
CA MET A 42 10.36 -13.21 -5.10
C MET A 42 9.77 -14.22 -4.10
N GLY A 43 8.75 -15.00 -4.48
CA GLY A 43 8.14 -16.02 -3.62
C GLY A 43 7.21 -15.44 -2.54
N LEU A 44 6.70 -14.22 -2.72
CA LEU A 44 5.78 -13.64 -1.74
C LEU A 44 4.39 -14.29 -1.85
N PRO A 45 3.72 -14.55 -0.71
CA PRO A 45 2.34 -15.02 -0.71
C PRO A 45 1.44 -14.05 -1.48
N HIS A 46 0.49 -14.60 -2.24
CA HIS A 46 -0.44 -13.83 -3.08
C HIS A 46 -1.11 -12.66 -2.33
N ALA A 47 -1.57 -12.89 -1.09
CA ALA A 47 -2.18 -11.85 -0.27
C ALA A 47 -1.24 -10.64 -0.04
N ARG A 48 0.07 -10.85 0.17
CA ARG A 48 1.04 -9.78 0.37
C ARG A 48 1.41 -9.03 -0.91
N THR A 49 1.20 -9.67 -2.07
CA THR A 49 1.41 -9.04 -3.38
C THR A 49 0.30 -8.07 -3.77
N LEU A 50 -0.90 -8.23 -3.19
CA LEU A 50 -2.04 -7.33 -3.38
C LEU A 50 -2.10 -6.19 -2.36
N SER A 51 -1.36 -6.32 -1.25
CA SER A 51 -1.33 -5.30 -0.18
C SER A 51 0.00 -4.52 -0.10
N SER A 52 0.82 -4.59 -1.15
CA SER A 52 2.13 -3.96 -1.18
C SER A 52 2.07 -2.49 -1.60
N ILE A 53 2.74 -1.62 -0.84
CA ILE A 53 3.02 -0.22 -1.18
C ILE A 53 4.54 -0.01 -1.29
N ARG A 54 4.93 0.82 -2.24
CA ARG A 54 6.29 1.28 -2.48
C ARG A 54 6.40 2.78 -2.19
N PHE A 55 7.27 3.10 -1.23
CA PHE A 55 7.81 4.44 -1.02
C PHE A 55 9.13 4.53 -1.77
N SER A 56 9.29 5.56 -2.59
CA SER A 56 10.55 5.84 -3.30
C SER A 56 11.04 7.20 -2.84
N LEU A 57 12.30 7.27 -2.41
CA LEU A 57 12.91 8.47 -1.86
C LEU A 57 13.86 9.07 -2.91
N GLY A 58 13.89 10.39 -2.99
CA GLY A 58 14.79 11.18 -3.82
C GLY A 58 15.63 12.15 -2.99
N THR A 59 16.57 12.84 -3.64
CA THR A 59 17.53 13.75 -2.99
C THR A 59 16.89 14.94 -2.28
N ASN A 60 15.64 15.27 -2.61
CA ASN A 60 14.91 16.41 -2.06
C ASN A 60 14.01 16.01 -0.88
N ASN A 61 13.91 14.72 -0.54
CA ASN A 61 13.19 14.31 0.67
C ASN A 61 13.97 14.71 1.92
N THR A 62 13.23 15.09 2.94
CA THR A 62 13.76 15.52 4.24
C THR A 62 13.32 14.59 5.35
N ASP A 63 14.02 14.62 6.49
CA ASP A 63 13.60 13.88 7.68
C ASP A 63 12.18 14.26 8.13
N ALA A 64 11.78 15.52 7.93
CA ALA A 64 10.43 15.99 8.21
C ALA A 64 9.36 15.29 7.35
N ASP A 65 9.67 14.96 6.09
CA ASP A 65 8.77 14.19 5.23
C ASP A 65 8.60 12.76 5.75
N ILE A 66 9.69 12.16 6.25
CA ILE A 66 9.67 10.83 6.85
C ILE A 66 8.83 10.83 8.13
N GLU A 67 9.04 11.80 9.02
CA GLU A 67 8.26 11.95 10.25
C GLU A 67 6.76 12.14 9.98
N ARG A 68 6.42 12.90 8.93
CA ARG A 68 5.03 13.03 8.48
C ARG A 68 4.43 11.69 8.06
N VAL A 69 5.15 10.90 7.27
CA VAL A 69 4.69 9.56 6.85
C VAL A 69 4.53 8.63 8.06
N ILE A 70 5.52 8.58 8.95
CA ILE A 70 5.50 7.74 10.16
C ILE A 70 4.33 8.11 11.07
N THR A 71 3.98 9.39 11.15
CA THR A 71 2.85 9.87 11.96
C THR A 71 1.50 9.54 11.32
N ALA A 72 1.36 9.71 10.00
CA ALA A 72 0.09 9.53 9.30
C ALA A 72 -0.25 8.06 8.97
N LEU A 73 0.75 7.24 8.72
CA LEU A 73 0.55 5.89 8.20
C LEU A 73 -0.13 4.93 9.20
N PRO A 74 0.26 4.85 10.49
CA PRO A 74 -0.40 3.98 11.46
C PRO A 74 -1.91 4.25 11.64
N PRO A 75 -2.39 5.49 11.88
CA PRO A 75 -3.82 5.73 12.04
C PRO A 75 -4.62 5.45 10.75
N LEU A 76 -4.04 5.71 9.58
CA LEU A 76 -4.66 5.34 8.30
C LEU A 76 -4.81 3.82 8.15
N VAL A 77 -3.76 3.06 8.47
CA VAL A 77 -3.76 1.59 8.45
C VAL A 77 -4.82 1.03 9.40
N GLU A 78 -4.92 1.55 10.63
CA GLU A 78 -5.93 1.11 11.59
C GLU A 78 -7.36 1.46 11.15
N LYS A 79 -7.56 2.67 10.60
CA LYS A 79 -8.83 3.07 10.00
C LYS A 79 -9.26 2.09 8.90
N LEU A 80 -8.39 1.80 7.93
CA LEU A 80 -8.69 0.89 6.83
C LEU A 80 -8.97 -0.54 7.31
N ARG A 81 -8.26 -1.02 8.35
CA ARG A 81 -8.52 -2.31 9.00
C ARG A 81 -9.88 -2.39 9.66
N SER A 82 -10.32 -1.32 10.32
CA SER A 82 -11.65 -1.28 10.95
C SER A 82 -12.80 -1.35 9.93
N LEU A 83 -12.56 -0.82 8.72
CA LEU A 83 -13.54 -0.81 7.64
C LEU A 83 -13.63 -2.17 6.92
N THR A 84 -12.59 -2.99 7.00
CA THR A 84 -12.50 -4.31 6.36
C THR A 84 -13.17 -5.44 7.18
N THR A 85 -14.29 -5.14 7.83
CA THR A 85 -15.09 -6.18 8.52
C THR A 85 -15.56 -7.25 7.53
N VAL A 86 -15.15 -8.50 7.79
CA VAL A 86 -15.59 -9.80 7.23
C VAL A 86 -16.79 -9.71 6.28
N GLY A 87 -16.55 -9.53 4.98
CA GLY A 87 -17.64 -9.33 4.01
C GLY A 87 -17.36 -9.73 2.56
N GLY A 88 -16.36 -10.58 2.29
CA GLY A 88 -15.98 -10.90 0.91
C GLY A 88 -15.25 -12.21 0.74
N ARG A 89 -15.94 -13.34 1.00
CA ARG A 89 -15.74 -14.66 0.37
C ARG A 89 -16.71 -15.66 0.99
N ARG A 90 -17.90 -15.77 0.40
CA ARG A 90 -18.55 -17.06 0.15
C ARG A 90 -18.27 -17.44 -1.28
#